data_AF-A0A9E2CH17-F1
#
_entry.id   AF-A0A9E2CH17-F1
#
_cell.length_a   1.000
_cell.length_b   1.000
_cell.length_c   1.000
_cell.angle_alpha   90.00
_cell.angle_beta   90.00
_cell.angle_gamma   90.00
#
_symmetry.space_group_name_H-M   'P 1'
#
loop_
_entity.id
_entity.type
_entity.pdbx_description
1 polymer ?
#
loop_
_entity_poly.entity_id
_entity_poly.type
_entity_poly.pdbx_seq_one_letter_code
_entity_poly.pdbx_strand_id
1 'polypeptide(L)' 'MSQRRFLVTAALPYSNGRLHVGHVAGAYLPADTYARYLRAAGA' A
#
# COMPACT_ATOMS: atom_id res chain seq x y z
N MET A 1 10.17 -14.61 20.00
CA MET A 1 9.08 -13.61 19.95
C MET A 1 8.30 -13.85 18.67
N SER A 2 6.97 -13.93 18.72
CA SER A 2 6.15 -14.13 17.52
C SER A 2 6.34 -12.96 16.56
N GLN A 3 6.75 -13.23 15.32
CA GLN A 3 6.88 -12.22 14.28
C GLN A 3 5.51 -11.62 13.99
N ARG A 4 5.40 -10.29 14.05
CA ARG A 4 4.12 -9.58 13.91
C ARG A 4 3.80 -9.49 12.43
N ARG A 5 2.76 -10.21 11.97
CA ARG A 5 2.38 -10.25 10.55
C ARG A 5 1.44 -9.10 10.20
N PHE A 6 1.69 -8.43 9.08
CA PHE A 6 0.89 -7.30 8.60
C PHE A 6 0.22 -7.62 7.26
N LEU A 7 -1.06 -7.29 7.14
CA LEU A 7 -1.78 -7.28 5.87
C LEU A 7 -2.00 -5.81 5.46
N VAL A 8 -1.26 -5.36 4.45
CA VAL A 8 -1.38 -4.01 3.90
C VAL A 8 -2.19 -4.08 2.62
N THR A 9 -3.23 -3.26 2.50
CA THR A 9 -4.08 -3.15 1.31
C THR A 9 -4.16 -1.71 0.83
N ALA A 10 -4.51 -1.53 -0.44
CA ALA A 10 -4.84 -0.24 -1.02
C ALA A 10 -6.26 -0.30 -1.60
N ALA A 11 -6.89 0.87 -1.77
CA ALA A 11 -8.22 0.94 -2.38
C ALA A 11 -8.21 0.34 -3.79
N LEU A 12 -9.17 -0.54 -4.05
CA LEU A 12 -9.36 -1.15 -5.36
C LEU A 12 -9.81 -0.07 -6.35
N PRO A 13 -9.10 0.15 -7.47
CA PRO A 13 -9.55 1.09 -8.47
C PRO A 13 -10.77 0.52 -9.17
N TYR A 14 -11.73 1.39 -9.48
CA TYR A 14 -12.82 1.00 -10.35
C TYR A 14 -12.30 0.87 -11.81
N SER A 15 -12.73 -0.17 -12.53
CA SER A 15 -12.21 -0.52 -13.86
C SER A 15 -12.68 0.39 -15.02
N ASN A 16 -13.82 1.08 -14.87
CA ASN A 16 -14.40 1.95 -15.90
C ASN A 16 -13.79 3.35 -16.03
N GLY A 17 -12.58 3.60 -15.54
CA GLY A 17 -11.96 4.93 -15.62
C GLY A 17 -10.44 4.89 -15.70
N ARG A 18 -9.85 5.94 -16.27
CA ARG A 18 -8.40 6.11 -16.27
C ARG A 18 -7.93 6.54 -14.89
N LEU A 19 -6.84 5.95 -14.42
CA LEU A 19 -6.18 6.42 -13.21
C LEU A 19 -5.48 7.76 -13.46
N HIS A 20 -5.52 8.64 -12.46
CA HIS A 20 -4.76 9.88 -12.43
C HIS A 20 -3.84 9.90 -11.20
N VAL A 21 -2.95 10.90 -11.14
CA VAL A 21 -1.92 11.01 -10.09
C VAL A 21 -2.50 11.01 -8.67
N GLY A 22 -3.72 11.50 -8.50
CA GLY A 22 -4.43 11.49 -7.21
C GLY A 22 -4.68 10.08 -6.67
N HIS A 23 -4.97 9.10 -7.53
CA HIS A 23 -5.13 7.71 -7.09
C HIS A 23 -3.79 7.13 -6.59
N VAL A 24 -2.70 7.46 -7.28
CA VAL A 24 -1.35 7.03 -6.88
C VAL A 24 -0.95 7.68 -5.57
N ALA A 25 -1.06 9.01 -5.49
CA ALA A 25 -0.71 9.77 -4.29
C ALA A 25 -1.58 9.40 -3.08
N GLY A 26 -2.87 9.11 -3.30
CA GLY A 26 -3.84 8.86 -2.23
C GLY A 26 -3.88 7.41 -1.72
N ALA A 27 -3.82 6.42 -2.61
CA ALA A 27 -4.01 5.02 -2.22
C ALA A 27 -2.72 4.19 -2.34
N TYR A 28 -2.04 4.25 -3.47
CA TYR A 28 -0.99 3.26 -3.81
C TYR A 28 0.38 3.62 -3.25
N LEU A 29 0.82 4.86 -3.43
CA LEU A 29 2.11 5.35 -2.95
C LEU A 29 2.26 5.23 -1.41
N PRO A 30 1.28 5.67 -0.59
CA PRO A 30 1.40 5.51 0.86
C PRO A 30 1.38 4.03 1.28
N ALA A 31 0.53 3.20 0.66
CA ALA A 31 0.48 1.77 0.96
C ALA A 31 1.80 1.04 0.61
N ASP A 32 2.39 1.34 -0.55
CA ASP A 32 3.67 0.77 -0.96
C ASP A 32 4.82 1.24 -0.06
N THR A 33 4.85 2.53 0.27
CA THR A 33 5.85 3.11 1.18
C THR A 33 5.80 2.44 2.55
N TYR A 34 4.60 2.25 3.10
CA TYR A 34 4.42 1.60 4.39
C TYR A 34 4.80 0.10 4.34
N ALA A 35 4.41 -0.61 3.27
CA ALA A 35 4.79 -2.00 3.09
C ALA A 35 6.32 -2.18 2.97
N ARG A 36 7.02 -1.28 2.29
CA ARG A 36 8.49 -1.27 2.22
C ARG A 36 9.14 -0.99 3.57
N TYR A 37 8.61 0.00 4.30
CA TYR A 37 9.07 0.30 5.66
C TYR A 37 8.96 -0.93 6.56
N LEU A 38 7.80 -1.61 6.57
CA LEU A 38 7.59 -2.82 7.37
C LEU A 38 8.61 -3.92 7.02
N ARG A 39 8.83 -4.20 5.73
CA ARG A 39 9.82 -5.19 5.29
C ARG A 39 11.24 -4.82 5.73
N ALA A 40 11.61 -3.54 5.64
CA ALA A 40 12.92 -3.05 6.06
C ALA A 40 13.10 -3.08 7.59
N ALA A 41 12.02 -2.89 8.34
CA ALA A 41 11.99 -2.95 9.81
C ALA A 41 11.95 -4.39 10.37
N GLY A 42 11.99 -5.41 9.51
CA GLY A 42 12.01 -6.82 9.91
C GLY A 42 10.65 -7.39 10.30
N ALA A 43 9.56 -6.80 9.79
CA ALA A 43 8.20 -7.32 9.92
C ALA A 43 7.90 -8.48 8.95
#